data_AF-A0AAV8VFA7-F1
#
_entry.id   AF-A0AAV8VFA7-F1
#
_cell.length_a   1.000
_cell.length_b   1.000
_cell.length_c   1.000
_cell.angle_alpha   90.00
_cell.angle_beta   90.00
_cell.angle_gamma   90.00
#
_symmetry.space_group_name_H-M   'P 1'
#
loop_
_entity.id
_entity.type
_entity.pdbx_description
1 polymer ?
#
loop_
_entity_poly.entity_id
_entity_poly.type
_entity_poly.pdbx_seq_one_letter_code
_entity_poly.pdbx_strand_id
1 'polypeptide(L)'
;MVLSARQRIEILILLGCGDKIRSQAEVCALFNAKYPENQISQGTQLIKYFTNLRNTVQTGRARALNEEKRLDIALELLENPHTSTVSLARNHDAPRATIRRFLTQEKYHPYKVYLVQELIIIEKMIMIGDSNFVRK
;
A
#
# COMPACT_ATOMS: atom_id res chain seq x y z
N MET A 1 30.27 1.28 13.82
CA MET A 1 29.92 1.90 15.11
C MET A 1 28.40 1.91 15.25
N VAL A 2 27.87 1.36 16.32
CA VAL A 2 26.41 1.29 16.55
C VAL A 2 26.04 2.34 17.60
N LEU A 3 25.43 3.44 17.15
CA LEU A 3 24.88 4.46 18.05
C LEU A 3 23.66 3.90 18.78
N SER A 4 23.57 4.13 20.08
CA SER A 4 22.38 3.80 20.87
C SER A 4 21.18 4.64 20.44
N ALA A 5 19.96 4.18 20.67
CA ALA A 5 18.74 4.93 20.33
C ALA A 5 18.74 6.34 20.94
N ARG A 6 19.23 6.48 22.19
CA ARG A 6 19.38 7.75 22.88
C ARG A 6 20.31 8.71 22.14
N GLN A 7 21.49 8.22 21.71
CA GLN A 7 22.45 9.03 20.96
C GLN A 7 21.87 9.47 19.61
N ARG A 8 21.07 8.62 18.95
CA ARG A 8 20.40 8.97 17.68
C ARG A 8 19.36 10.07 17.87
N ILE A 9 18.56 10.00 18.93
CA ILE A 9 17.58 11.03 19.29
C ILE A 9 18.28 12.35 19.65
N GLU A 10 19.43 12.28 20.33
CA GLU A 10 20.18 13.47 20.71
C GLU A 10 20.79 14.18 19.49
N ILE A 11 21.33 13.43 18.52
CA ILE A 11 21.78 13.98 17.23
C ILE A 11 20.63 14.69 16.51
N LEU A 12 19.42 14.12 16.55
CA LEU A 12 18.22 14.73 15.98
C LEU A 12 17.87 16.08 16.64
N ILE A 13 17.87 16.12 17.97
CA ILE A 13 17.60 17.34 18.73
C ILE A 13 18.66 18.41 18.43
N LEU A 14 19.92 18.01 18.30
CA LEU A 14 21.03 18.92 17.96
C LEU A 14 20.91 19.47 16.53
N LEU A 15 20.51 18.62 15.58
CA LEU A 15 20.32 18.97 14.16
C LEU A 15 19.19 20.00 13.98
N GLY A 16 18.10 19.82 14.70
CA GLY A 16 17.07 20.85 14.78
C GLY A 16 15.90 20.47 15.67
N CYS A 17 15.64 21.33 16.66
CA CYS A 17 14.46 21.32 17.48
C CYS A 17 13.87 22.74 17.47
N GLY A 18 12.66 22.90 16.93
CA GLY A 18 12.05 24.22 16.67
C GLY A 18 12.71 24.94 15.47
N ASP A 19 12.94 26.25 15.59
CA ASP A 19 13.41 27.11 14.50
C ASP A 19 14.94 27.08 14.26
N LYS A 20 15.68 26.37 15.11
CA LYS A 20 17.14 26.31 15.02
C LYS A 20 17.56 25.14 14.16
N ILE A 21 17.98 25.41 12.93
CA ILE A 21 18.62 24.44 12.04
C ILE A 21 20.14 24.60 12.21
N ARG A 22 20.83 23.58 12.74
CA ARG A 22 22.29 23.59 12.85
C ARG A 22 22.95 22.90 11.67
N SER A 23 24.15 23.35 11.31
CA SER A 23 24.93 22.68 10.28
C SER A 23 25.46 21.32 10.77
N GLN A 24 25.68 20.39 9.84
CA GLN A 24 26.18 19.05 10.19
C GLN A 24 27.54 19.09 10.90
N ALA A 25 28.40 20.05 10.54
CA ALA A 25 29.70 20.26 11.16
C ALA A 25 29.57 20.62 12.64
N GLU A 26 28.66 21.54 12.96
CA GLU A 26 28.37 21.96 14.33
C GLU A 26 27.83 20.81 15.18
N VAL A 27 26.92 20.00 14.62
CA VAL A 27 26.37 18.84 15.34
C VAL A 27 27.46 17.84 15.68
N CYS A 28 28.38 17.57 14.75
CA CYS A 28 29.51 16.67 15.00
C CYS A 28 30.44 17.23 16.08
N ALA A 29 30.74 18.53 16.04
CA ALA A 29 31.59 19.17 17.05
C ALA A 29 30.96 19.10 18.45
N LEU A 30 29.67 19.43 18.57
CA LEU A 30 28.93 19.39 19.84
C LEU A 30 28.77 17.97 20.38
N PHE A 31 28.51 17.00 19.51
CA PHE A 31 28.36 15.60 19.91
C PHE A 31 29.70 15.01 20.35
N ASN A 32 30.78 15.27 19.60
CA ASN A 32 32.11 14.74 19.92
C ASN A 32 32.70 15.39 21.18
N ALA A 33 32.39 16.66 21.44
CA ALA A 33 32.73 17.31 22.71
C ALA A 33 32.03 16.65 23.90
N LYS A 34 30.80 16.16 23.72
CA LYS A 34 30.01 15.50 24.77
C LYS A 34 30.37 14.03 24.97
N TYR A 35 30.73 13.33 23.89
CA TYR A 35 31.07 11.90 23.91
C TYR A 35 32.43 11.66 23.25
N PRO A 36 33.55 11.87 23.97
CA PRO A 36 34.88 11.67 23.42
C PRO A 36 35.16 10.21 23.05
N GLU A 37 34.53 9.26 23.74
CA GLU A 37 34.65 7.81 23.52
C GLU A 37 33.94 7.31 22.24
N ASN A 38 32.94 8.06 21.76
CA ASN A 38 32.03 7.63 20.69
C ASN A 38 31.86 8.74 19.65
N GLN A 39 32.94 9.06 18.95
CA GLN A 39 32.95 10.16 18.00
C GLN A 39 32.16 9.85 16.72
N ILE A 40 31.45 10.85 16.23
CA ILE A 40 30.67 10.83 15.01
C ILE A 40 31.38 11.69 13.96
N SER A 41 31.44 11.19 12.73
CA SER A 41 31.99 11.94 11.60
C SER A 41 30.87 12.61 10.79
N GLN A 42 31.21 13.62 10.00
CA GLN A 42 30.28 14.20 9.01
C GLN A 42 29.82 13.18 7.94
N GLY A 43 30.45 12.00 7.87
CA GLY A 43 30.01 10.91 6.99
C GLY A 43 28.86 10.08 7.54
N THR A 44 28.44 10.28 8.79
CA THR A 44 27.54 9.37 9.49
C THR A 44 26.16 9.34 8.81
N GLN A 45 25.76 8.14 8.36
CA GLN A 45 24.58 7.92 7.52
C GLN A 45 23.29 8.48 8.13
N LEU A 46 23.17 8.53 9.46
CA LEU A 46 22.01 9.09 10.15
C LEU A 46 21.75 10.55 9.77
N ILE A 47 22.78 11.39 9.75
CA ILE A 47 22.60 12.82 9.44
C ILE A 47 22.23 12.98 7.97
N LYS A 48 22.92 12.25 7.07
CA LYS A 48 22.59 12.21 5.64
C LYS A 48 21.18 11.70 5.38
N TYR A 49 20.73 10.70 6.12
CA TYR A 49 19.38 10.15 6.02
C TYR A 49 18.34 11.20 6.37
N PHE A 50 18.53 11.97 7.44
CA PHE A 50 17.61 13.03 7.82
C PHE A 50 17.63 14.24 6.89
N THR A 51 18.80 14.65 6.38
CA THR A 51 18.86 15.69 5.35
C THR A 51 18.16 15.24 4.07
N ASN A 52 18.29 13.97 3.70
CA ASN A 52 17.68 13.42 2.49
C ASN A 52 16.19 13.11 2.64
N LEU A 53 15.68 12.80 3.85
CA LEU A 53 14.24 12.60 4.10
C LEU A 53 13.40 13.82 3.71
N ARG A 54 13.94 15.03 3.84
CA ARG A 54 13.29 16.25 3.34
C ARG A 54 13.12 16.28 1.82
N ASN A 55 13.94 15.51 1.08
CA ASN A 55 14.05 15.58 -0.37
C ASN A 55 13.68 14.29 -1.11
N THR A 56 13.32 13.20 -0.41
CA THR A 56 13.00 11.93 -1.07
C THR A 56 11.50 11.72 -1.16
N VAL A 57 10.90 12.13 -2.29
CA VAL A 57 9.85 11.29 -2.87
C VAL A 57 10.53 9.96 -3.16
N GLN A 58 10.17 8.90 -2.44
CA GLN A 58 10.66 7.56 -2.74
C GLN A 58 10.23 7.22 -4.17
N THR A 59 11.12 7.41 -5.13
CA THR A 59 11.00 6.87 -6.48
C THR A 59 11.22 5.37 -6.38
N GLY A 60 10.19 4.67 -5.91
CA GLY A 60 10.15 3.23 -5.95
C GLY A 60 10.39 2.75 -7.39
N ARG A 61 10.94 1.53 -7.51
CA ARG A 61 11.11 0.85 -8.81
C ARG A 61 9.82 0.99 -9.61
N ALA A 62 9.92 1.42 -10.87
CA ALA A 62 8.76 1.66 -11.74
C ALA A 62 7.78 0.48 -11.64
N ARG A 63 6.49 0.79 -11.38
CA ARG A 63 5.45 -0.23 -11.33
C ARG A 63 5.41 -0.93 -12.69
N ALA A 64 5.39 -2.26 -12.67
CA ALA A 64 5.36 -3.06 -13.90
C ALA A 64 4.03 -2.95 -14.67
N LEU A 65 3.00 -2.37 -14.06
CA LEU A 65 1.73 -2.01 -14.69
C LEU A 65 1.53 -0.50 -14.59
N ASN A 66 1.18 0.12 -15.71
CA ASN A 66 0.67 1.49 -15.77
C ASN A 66 -0.70 1.56 -15.10
N GLU A 67 -1.09 2.74 -14.62
CA GLU A 67 -2.35 2.90 -13.90
C GLU A 67 -3.58 2.61 -14.77
N GLU A 68 -3.54 3.00 -16.05
CA GLU A 68 -4.59 2.70 -17.04
C GLU A 68 -4.84 1.19 -17.16
N LYS A 69 -3.77 0.40 -17.37
CA LYS A 69 -3.87 -1.07 -17.44
C LYS A 69 -4.41 -1.70 -16.16
N ARG A 70 -4.15 -1.10 -14.99
CA ARG A 70 -4.70 -1.60 -13.71
C ARG A 70 -6.20 -1.40 -13.65
N LEU A 71 -6.68 -0.26 -14.14
CA LEU A 71 -8.10 0.04 -14.23
C LEU A 71 -8.80 -0.93 -15.19
N ASP A 72 -8.24 -1.13 -16.38
CA ASP A 72 -8.82 -2.02 -17.39
C ASP A 72 -8.92 -3.47 -16.90
N ILE A 73 -7.87 -3.99 -16.25
CA ILE A 73 -7.87 -5.33 -15.64
C ILE A 73 -8.94 -5.43 -14.55
N ALA A 74 -9.12 -4.38 -13.74
CA ALA A 74 -10.11 -4.37 -12.66
C ALA A 74 -11.55 -4.33 -13.22
N LEU A 75 -11.79 -3.59 -14.31
CA LEU A 75 -13.08 -3.55 -14.99
C LEU A 75 -13.44 -4.90 -15.60
N GLU A 76 -12.51 -5.55 -16.31
CA GLU A 76 -12.75 -6.88 -16.89
C GLU A 76 -13.10 -7.92 -15.81
N LEU A 77 -12.46 -7.84 -14.64
CA LEU A 77 -12.76 -8.72 -13.51
C LEU A 77 -14.09 -8.42 -12.82
N LEU A 78 -14.54 -7.17 -12.86
CA LEU A 78 -15.85 -6.79 -12.36
C LEU A 78 -16.96 -7.32 -13.29
N GLU A 79 -16.76 -7.23 -14.59
CA GLU A 79 -17.69 -7.72 -15.61
C GLU A 79 -17.74 -9.25 -15.65
N ASN A 80 -16.59 -9.91 -15.55
CA ASN A 80 -16.49 -11.37 -15.54
C ASN A 80 -15.50 -11.87 -14.47
N PRO A 81 -16.00 -12.12 -13.24
CA PRO A 81 -15.16 -12.59 -12.12
C PRO A 81 -14.51 -13.96 -12.32
N HIS A 82 -14.97 -14.74 -13.30
CA HIS A 82 -14.43 -16.08 -13.57
C HIS A 82 -13.26 -16.05 -14.58
N THR A 83 -12.86 -14.87 -15.05
CA THR A 83 -11.70 -14.72 -15.94
C THR A 83 -10.43 -15.21 -15.28
N SER A 84 -9.72 -16.08 -15.99
CA SER A 84 -8.47 -16.64 -15.47
C SER A 84 -7.34 -15.61 -15.55
N THR A 85 -6.40 -15.68 -14.60
CA THR A 85 -5.17 -14.86 -14.65
C THR A 85 -4.31 -15.09 -15.90
N VAL A 86 -4.49 -16.21 -16.61
CA VAL A 86 -3.84 -16.47 -17.90
C VAL A 86 -4.50 -15.66 -19.01
N SER A 87 -5.83 -15.63 -19.01
CA SER A 87 -6.62 -14.87 -19.98
C SER A 87 -6.32 -13.37 -19.83
N LEU A 88 -6.34 -12.85 -18.61
CA LEU A 88 -5.98 -11.45 -18.31
C LEU A 88 -4.56 -11.10 -18.78
N ALA A 89 -3.60 -12.02 -18.62
CA ALA A 89 -2.22 -11.81 -19.09
C ALA A 89 -2.14 -11.65 -20.61
N ARG A 90 -2.95 -12.41 -21.34
CA ARG A 90 -3.03 -12.33 -22.80
C ARG A 90 -3.77 -11.08 -23.26
N ASN A 91 -4.88 -10.74 -22.62
CA ASN A 91 -5.73 -9.61 -23.00
C ASN A 91 -5.03 -8.26 -22.80
N HIS A 92 -4.24 -8.11 -21.74
CA HIS A 92 -3.60 -6.85 -21.35
C HIS A 92 -2.10 -6.75 -21.68
N ASP A 93 -1.57 -7.75 -22.38
CA ASP A 93 -0.15 -7.92 -22.70
C ASP A 93 0.74 -7.63 -21.48
N ALA A 94 0.51 -8.40 -20.41
CA ALA A 94 1.17 -8.22 -19.13
C ALA A 94 1.62 -9.58 -18.55
N PRO A 95 2.79 -9.66 -17.89
CA PRO A 95 3.24 -10.90 -17.29
C PRO A 95 2.24 -11.38 -16.23
N ARG A 96 1.89 -12.67 -16.28
CA ARG A 96 0.96 -13.30 -15.31
C ARG A 96 1.36 -13.06 -13.86
N ALA A 97 2.66 -13.04 -13.56
CA ALA A 97 3.18 -12.76 -12.22
C ALA A 97 2.82 -11.33 -11.75
N THR A 98 2.88 -10.36 -12.65
CA THR A 98 2.53 -8.96 -12.38
C THR A 98 1.03 -8.82 -12.09
N ILE A 99 0.18 -9.48 -12.89
CA ILE A 99 -1.27 -9.52 -12.66
C ILE A 99 -1.59 -10.15 -11.31
N ARG A 100 -1.00 -11.31 -10.98
CA ARG A 100 -1.20 -11.97 -9.69
C ARG A 100 -0.80 -11.07 -8.52
N ARG A 101 0.32 -10.36 -8.65
CA ARG A 101 0.79 -9.40 -7.63
C ARG A 101 -0.18 -8.23 -7.48
N PHE A 102 -0.64 -7.66 -8.59
CA PHE A 102 -1.64 -6.61 -8.62
C PHE A 102 -2.94 -7.05 -7.92
N LEU A 103 -3.52 -8.20 -8.30
CA LEU A 103 -4.74 -8.72 -7.69
C LEU A 103 -4.59 -8.99 -6.19
N THR A 104 -3.40 -9.41 -5.74
CA THR A 104 -3.11 -9.58 -4.31
C THR A 104 -3.07 -8.24 -3.58
N GLN A 105 -2.54 -7.17 -4.21
CA GLN A 105 -2.51 -5.82 -3.64
C GLN A 105 -3.92 -5.22 -3.53
N GLU A 106 -4.77 -5.47 -4.52
CA GLU A 106 -6.18 -5.05 -4.52
C GLU A 106 -7.09 -5.94 -3.66
N LYS A 107 -6.52 -6.94 -2.95
CA LYS A 107 -7.27 -7.89 -2.10
C LYS A 107 -8.37 -8.62 -2.86
N TYR A 108 -8.13 -8.92 -4.14
CA TYR A 108 -9.06 -9.66 -4.97
C TYR A 108 -9.08 -11.16 -4.58
N HIS A 109 -10.28 -11.72 -4.42
CA HIS A 109 -10.50 -13.10 -3.99
C HIS A 109 -11.45 -13.83 -4.97
N PRO A 110 -10.92 -14.63 -5.91
CA PRO A 110 -11.70 -15.22 -7.01
C PRO A 110 -12.82 -16.19 -6.58
N TYR A 111 -12.80 -16.65 -5.33
CA TYR A 111 -13.78 -17.62 -4.79
C TYR A 111 -14.41 -17.15 -3.49
N LYS A 112 -14.46 -15.83 -3.25
CA LYS A 112 -15.20 -15.31 -2.10
C LYS A 112 -16.69 -15.44 -2.39
N VAL A 113 -17.30 -16.50 -1.85
CA VAL A 113 -18.72 -16.78 -1.98
C VAL A 113 -19.50 -15.66 -1.29
N TYR A 114 -20.28 -14.91 -2.06
CA TYR A 114 -21.34 -14.08 -1.53
C TYR A 114 -22.61 -14.92 -1.58
N LEU A 115 -23.11 -15.33 -0.41
CA LEU A 115 -24.43 -15.96 -0.31
C LEU A 115 -25.47 -14.85 -0.50
N VAL A 116 -25.84 -14.58 -1.75
CA VAL A 116 -26.95 -13.69 -2.07
C VAL A 116 -28.23 -14.49 -1.85
N GLN A 117 -28.77 -14.45 -0.62
CA GLN A 117 -30.13 -14.91 -0.37
C GLN A 117 -31.10 -13.91 -0.99
N GLU A 118 -31.38 -14.04 -2.27
CA GLU A 118 -32.53 -13.38 -2.86
C GLU A 118 -33.78 -14.14 -2.41
N LEU A 119 -34.59 -13.50 -1.56
CA LEU A 119 -35.91 -14.01 -1.19
C LEU A 119 -36.81 -13.94 -2.42
N ILE A 120 -36.82 -14.98 -3.25
CA ILE A 120 -37.87 -15.24 -4.25
C ILE A 120 -39.14 -15.66 -3.50
N ILE A 121 -39.67 -14.78 -2.65
CA ILE A 121 -40.94 -15.01 -1.93
C ILE A 121 -42.10 -14.28 -2.62
N ILE A 122 -41.84 -13.30 -3.50
CA ILE A 122 -42.93 -12.52 -4.09
C ILE A 122 -43.60 -13.22 -5.29
N GLU A 123 -42.89 -14.05 -6.07
CA GLU A 123 -43.52 -14.73 -7.23
C GLU A 123 -44.40 -15.93 -6.85
N LYS A 124 -44.11 -16.64 -5.75
CA LYS A 124 -44.94 -17.78 -5.32
C LYS A 124 -46.24 -17.37 -4.64
N MET A 125 -46.33 -16.16 -4.09
CA MET A 125 -47.52 -15.73 -3.35
C MET A 125 -48.64 -15.22 -4.29
N ILE A 126 -48.28 -14.70 -5.47
CA ILE A 126 -49.25 -14.27 -6.50
C ILE A 126 -49.89 -15.49 -7.19
N MET A 127 -49.15 -16.59 -7.38
CA MET A 127 -49.65 -17.78 -8.08
C MET A 127 -50.51 -18.72 -7.22
N ILE A 128 -50.64 -18.48 -5.91
CA ILE A 128 -51.45 -19.29 -4.99
C ILE A 128 -52.78 -18.60 -4.64
N GLY A 129 -52.91 -17.29 -4.91
CA GLY A 129 -54.09 -16.49 -4.55
C GLY A 129 -55.32 -16.68 -5.45
N ASP A 130 -55.16 -17.17 -6.68
CA ASP A 130 -56.24 -17.19 -7.68
C ASP A 130 -56.99 -18.53 -7.78
N SER A 131 -56.62 -19.54 -6.98
CA SER A 131 -57.15 -20.90 -7.15
C SER A 131 -58.32 -21.29 -6.25
N ASN A 132 -58.75 -20.44 -5.30
CA ASN A 132 -59.80 -20.81 -4.33
C ASN A 132 -60.79 -19.67 -4.02
N PHE A 133 -61.56 -19.22 -5.01
CA PHE A 133 -62.88 -18.63 -4.74
C PHE A 133 -63.97 -19.55 -5.34
N VAL A 134 -64.64 -20.23 -4.42
CA VAL A 134 -65.43 -21.44 -4.58
C VAL A 134 -66.82 -21.15 -5.16
N ARG A 135 -67.29 -22.06 -6.02
CA ARG A 135 -68.70 -22.24 -6.41
C ARG A 135 -69.62 -22.35 -5.18
N LYS A 136 -70.65 -21.52 -5.13
CA LYS A 136 -72.03 -21.95 -4.82
C LYS A 136 -73.00 -21.08 -5.61
#